data_AF-A0A954GTT3-F1
#
_entry.id   AF-A0A954GTT3-F1
#
_cell.length_a   1.000
_cell.length_b   1.000
_cell.length_c   1.000
_cell.angle_alpha   90.00
_cell.angle_beta   90.00
_cell.angle_gamma   90.00
#
_symmetry.space_group_name_H-M   'P 1'
#
loop_
_entity.id
_entity.type
_entity.pdbx_description
1 polymer ?
#
loop_
_entity_poly.entity_id
_entity_poly.type
_entity_poly.pdbx_seq_one_letter_code
_entity_poly.pdbx_strand_id
1 'polypeptide(L)' 'MTRRVAVYAGSFDPVTLGHEDMVRRGAQLFDRLIVGIGINPEKQPLFTAHERQELMQNIFADLPNVRIECFS' A
#
# COMPACT_ATOMS: atom_id res chain seq x y z
N MET A 1 0.05 25.66 -6.58
CA MET A 1 0.65 24.43 -7.12
C MET A 1 -0.37 23.31 -7.05
N THR A 2 -0.42 22.44 -8.05
CA THR A 2 -1.33 21.29 -8.08
C THR A 2 -0.80 20.17 -7.18
N ARG A 3 -1.64 19.65 -6.28
CA ARG A 3 -1.28 18.52 -5.40
C ARG A 3 -1.16 17.24 -6.23
N ARG A 4 0.00 16.59 -6.19
CA ARG A 4 0.29 15.35 -6.91
C ARG A 4 -0.06 14.15 -6.04
N VAL A 5 -0.98 13.34 -6.54
CA VAL A 5 -1.44 12.11 -5.88
C VAL A 5 -1.05 10.92 -6.75
N ALA A 6 -0.47 9.89 -6.14
CA ALA A 6 -0.13 8.64 -6.81
C ALA A 6 -0.85 7.45 -6.17
N VAL A 7 -1.03 6.39 -6.96
CA VAL A 7 -1.58 5.12 -6.52
C VAL A 7 -0.58 4.01 -6.82
N TYR A 8 -0.32 3.16 -5.84
CA TYR A 8 0.45 1.93 -5.98
C TYR A 8 -0.41 0.75 -5.57
N ALA A 9 -0.91 0.00 -6.56
CA ALA A 9 -1.86 -1.08 -6.33
C ALA A 9 -1.19 -2.46 -6.45
N GLY A 10 -1.58 -3.40 -5.60
CA GLY A 10 -1.04 -4.75 -5.59
C GLY A 10 -1.82 -5.69 -4.67
N SER A 11 -1.52 -7.00 -4.73
CA SER A 11 -2.05 -7.95 -3.75
C SER A 11 -1.33 -7.85 -2.41
N PHE A 12 -0.01 -7.59 -2.42
CA PHE A 12 0.82 -7.48 -1.21
C PHE A 12 0.65 -8.67 -0.25
N ASP A 13 0.76 -9.88 -0.80
CA ASP A 13 0.50 -11.13 -0.10
C ASP A 13 1.75 -12.04 -0.06
N PRO A 14 2.67 -11.84 0.90
CA PRO A 14 2.78 -10.66 1.77
C PRO A 14 3.49 -9.48 1.08
N VAL A 15 3.49 -8.34 1.75
CA VAL A 15 4.40 -7.23 1.43
C VAL A 15 5.86 -7.69 1.51
N THR A 16 6.72 -7.13 0.66
CA THR A 16 8.15 -7.51 0.56
C THR A 16 9.00 -6.25 0.71
N LEU A 17 10.32 -6.41 0.94
CA LEU A 17 11.26 -5.28 0.98
C LEU A 17 11.30 -4.49 -0.34
N GLY A 18 11.04 -5.14 -1.47
CA GLY A 18 10.91 -4.44 -2.76
C GLY A 18 9.67 -3.55 -2.81
N HIS A 19 8.55 -4.01 -2.26
CA HIS A 19 7.34 -3.18 -2.12
C HIS A 19 7.60 -2.00 -1.17
N GLU A 20 8.31 -2.25 -0.06
CA GLU A 20 8.69 -1.20 0.89
C GLU A 20 9.55 -0.10 0.25
N ASP A 21 10.60 -0.48 -0.49
CA ASP A 21 11.46 0.47 -1.22
C ASP A 21 10.62 1.35 -2.17
N MET A 22 9.72 0.73 -2.94
CA MET A 22 8.86 1.44 -3.89
C MET A 22 7.94 2.44 -3.20
N VAL A 23 7.32 2.06 -2.08
CA VAL A 23 6.45 2.96 -1.30
C VAL A 23 7.25 4.13 -0.72
N ARG A 24 8.41 3.86 -0.11
CA ARG A 24 9.27 4.90 0.48
C ARG A 24 9.77 5.90 -0.56
N ARG A 25 10.19 5.42 -1.74
CA ARG A 25 10.59 6.29 -2.85
C ARG A 25 9.41 7.09 -3.41
N GLY A 26 8.24 6.45 -3.56
CA GLY A 26 7.02 7.14 -3.98
C GLY A 26 6.61 8.25 -3.00
N ALA A 27 6.72 8.00 -1.70
CA ALA A 27 6.39 8.97 -0.66
C ALA A 27 7.26 10.24 -0.72
N GLN A 28 8.47 10.18 -1.28
CA GLN A 28 9.32 11.35 -1.50
C GLN A 28 8.95 12.16 -2.76
N LEU A 29 8.25 11.55 -3.73
CA LEU A 29 7.95 12.16 -5.02
C LEU A 29 6.55 12.81 -5.07
N PHE A 30 5.61 12.31 -4.26
CA PHE A 30 4.21 12.69 -4.29
C PHE A 30 3.73 13.30 -2.98
N ASP A 31 2.82 14.27 -3.07
CA ASP A 31 2.22 14.92 -1.90
C ASP A 31 1.26 13.97 -1.15
N ARG A 32 0.79 12.92 -1.82
CA ARG A 32 0.01 11.83 -1.25
C ARG A 32 0.21 10.55 -2.07
N LEU A 33 0.50 9.45 -1.39
CA LEU A 33 0.59 8.12 -1.99
C LEU A 33 -0.49 7.22 -1.40
N ILE A 34 -1.29 6.59 -2.25
CA ILE A 34 -2.29 5.61 -1.85
C ILE A 34 -1.77 4.23 -2.25
N VAL A 35 -1.59 3.35 -1.26
CA VAL A 35 -1.25 1.95 -1.50
C VAL A 35 -2.54 1.13 -1.44
N GLY A 36 -2.95 0.65 -2.61
CA GLY A 36 -4.23 -0.05 -2.77
C GLY A 36 -4.02 -1.56 -2.68
N ILE A 37 -4.65 -2.20 -1.70
CA ILE A 37 -4.64 -3.66 -1.53
C ILE A 37 -5.86 -4.24 -2.26
N GLY A 38 -5.59 -4.99 -3.33
CA GLY A 38 -6.65 -5.64 -4.09
C GLY A 38 -7.25 -6.83 -3.34
N ILE A 39 -8.58 -6.90 -3.34
CA ILE A 39 -9.37 -8.06 -2.89
C ILE A 39 -9.82 -8.82 -4.14
N ASN A 40 -9.32 -10.03 -4.33
CA ASN A 40 -9.78 -10.91 -5.40
C ASN A 40 -10.44 -12.16 -4.77
N PRO A 41 -11.76 -12.33 -4.91
CA PRO A 41 -12.49 -13.45 -4.32
C PRO A 41 -12.17 -14.81 -4.98
N GLU A 42 -11.63 -14.82 -6.21
CA GLU A 42 -11.21 -16.03 -6.90
C GLU A 42 -9.83 -16.53 -6.46
N LYS A 43 -9.08 -15.72 -5.69
CA LYS A 43 -7.76 -16.09 -5.17
C LYS A 43 -7.86 -16.51 -3.71
N GLN A 44 -6.99 -17.44 -3.32
CA GLN A 44 -6.78 -17.83 -1.92
C GLN A 44 -5.46 -17.22 -1.43
N PRO A 45 -5.49 -15.98 -0.91
CA PRO A 45 -4.28 -15.34 -0.41
C PRO A 45 -3.79 -16.01 0.88
N LEU A 46 -2.49 -15.91 1.15
CA LEU A 46 -1.86 -16.36 2.39
C LEU A 46 -2.40 -15.56 3.59
N PHE A 47 -2.60 -14.26 3.42
CA PHE A 47 -3.17 -13.35 4.41
C PHE A 47 -4.50 -12.77 3.95
N THR A 48 -5.43 -12.62 4.89
CA THR A 48 -6.68 -11.88 4.67
C THR A 48 -6.38 -10.44 4.23
N ALA A 49 -7.35 -9.79 3.58
CA ALA A 49 -7.21 -8.37 3.22
C ALA A 49 -6.92 -7.49 4.45
N HIS A 50 -7.55 -7.80 5.58
CA HIS A 50 -7.35 -7.11 6.85
C HIS A 50 -5.91 -7.27 7.37
N GLU A 51 -5.39 -8.50 7.43
CA GLU A 51 -4.02 -8.77 7.90
C GLU A 51 -2.98 -8.08 7.01
N ARG A 52 -3.17 -8.09 5.69
CA ARG A 52 -2.30 -7.36 4.75
C ARG A 52 -2.35 -5.86 5.00
N GLN A 53 -3.55 -5.32 5.24
CA GLN A 53 -3.74 -3.91 5.54
C GLN A 53 -3.05 -3.51 6.86
N GLU A 54 -3.27 -4.25 7.94
CA GLU A 54 -2.62 -4.00 9.24
C GLU A 54 -1.10 -4.07 9.13
N LEU A 55 -0.57 -5.09 8.44
CA LEU A 55 0.86 -5.25 8.24
C LEU A 55 1.46 -4.02 7.53
N MET A 56 0.84 -3.58 6.44
CA MET A 56 1.31 -2.41 5.70
C MET A 56 1.13 -1.10 6.49
N GLN A 57 0.04 -0.95 7.25
CA GLN A 57 -0.17 0.20 8.12
C GLN A 57 0.95 0.30 9.18
N ASN A 58 1.37 -0.83 9.75
CA ASN A 58 2.48 -0.86 10.71
C ASN A 58 3.84 -0.53 10.08
N ILE A 59 4.14 -1.07 8.88
CA ILE A 59 5.41 -0.82 8.17
C ILE A 59 5.58 0.65 7.78
N PHE A 60 4.50 1.31 7.37
CA PHE A 60 4.52 2.69 6.86
C PHE A 60 3.96 3.72 7.84
N ALA A 61 3.85 3.39 9.13
CA ALA A 61 3.32 4.29 10.15
C ALA A 61 4.13 5.59 10.31
N ASP A 62 5.40 5.58 9.90
CA ASP A 62 6.32 6.72 9.87
C ASP A 62 6.10 7.69 8.70
N LEU A 63 5.27 7.32 7.71
CA LEU A 63 5.05 8.08 6.48
C LEU A 63 3.66 8.75 6.47
N PRO A 64 3.52 10.02 6.92
CA PRO A 64 2.22 10.67 7.10
C PRO A 64 1.46 10.95 5.79
N ASN A 65 2.14 10.90 4.65
CA ASN A 65 1.55 11.10 3.32
C ASN A 65 1.17 9.80 2.62
N VAL A 66 1.38 8.64 3.25
CA VAL A 66 0.98 7.32 2.73
C VAL A 66 -0.35 6.90 3.35
N ARG A 67 -1.28 6.43 2.52
CA ARG A 67 -2.53 5.80 2.98
C ARG A 67 -2.64 4.39 2.42
N ILE A 68 -3.01 3.45 3.28
CA ILE A 68 -3.26 2.06 2.92
C ILE A 68 -4.77 1.86 2.85
N GLU A 69 -5.27 1.39 1.72
CA GLU A 69 -6.71 1.19 1.49
C GLU A 69 -6.94 -0.16 0.81
N CYS A 70 -7.95 -0.91 1.24
CA CYS A 70 -8.42 -2.07 0.48
C CYS A 70 -9.41 -1.63 -0.60
N PHE A 71 -9.39 -2.33 -1.75
CA PHE A 71 -10.40 -2.14 -2.79
C PHE A 71 -10.81 -3.49 -3.41
N SER A 72 -12.08 -3.57 -3.81
CA SER A 72 -12.72 -4.73 -4.45
C SER A 72 -13.20 -4.38 -5.85
#